data_AF-A0A6C1MVT3-F1
#
_entry.id   AF-A0A6C1MVT3-F1
#
_cell.length_a   1.000
_cell.length_b   1.000
_cell.length_c   1.000
_cell.angle_alpha   90.00
_cell.angle_beta   90.00
_cell.angle_gamma   90.00
#
_symmetry.space_group_name_H-M   'P 1'
#
loop_
_entity.id
_entity.type
_entity.pdbx_description
1 polymer ?
#
loop_
_entity_poly.entity_id
_entity_poly.type
_entity_poly.pdbx_seq_one_letter_code
_entity_poly.pdbx_strand_id
1 'polypeptide(L)'
;MNKPAFWIPLCAVALISVVLVARLFAGPPQEPEQPLAYGQGEQPQQRVNKATEAPAKPAVTPSQTVANDPAMATRVAFAAAAEQYAHNARYPAYSLPVDEDTLEQFLPPGYSPVVLPLANDMSVAVSLSSYRVMPGNLLDIDVAVQGGQLDGDVRATLAGASLTLEKPSDQSAQGQMTVPDAPGEHPVEVTLTIAGEGIRHQAPVSIEAYIGEVTGLGSPDTDEEHLLLPVEVDPESAGFYRLEGTLLVNGSPVARLDREEQLSGSGTIELRVHGSLFAGRDFNGQSASLEQLQLTRQPARPGDAQWINPQELTLEFEMPDLDDIRRDAYEDATNAERLTFLESMGQEPGLGQ
;
A
#
# COMPACT_ATOMS: atom_id res chain seq x y z
N MET A 1 62.69 16.40 53.12
CA MET A 1 62.65 14.92 53.27
C MET A 1 61.96 14.33 52.05
N ASN A 2 62.60 13.32 51.46
CA ASN A 2 62.18 12.34 50.43
C ASN A 2 61.60 12.82 49.08
N LYS A 3 62.43 12.68 48.03
CA LYS A 3 62.04 12.10 46.71
C LYS A 3 62.06 10.54 46.84
N PRO A 4 61.65 9.68 45.87
CA PRO A 4 61.27 9.82 44.44
C PRO A 4 59.92 9.08 44.11
N ALA A 5 59.34 8.95 42.90
CA ALA A 5 59.77 8.36 41.62
C ALA A 5 58.65 8.66 40.57
N PHE A 6 58.88 9.12 39.35
CA PHE A 6 59.36 8.43 38.13
C PHE A 6 58.68 7.09 37.79
N TRP A 7 57.68 7.15 36.89
CA TRP A 7 57.30 6.07 35.98
C TRP A 7 56.90 6.68 34.63
N ILE A 8 57.69 6.40 33.60
CA ILE A 8 57.39 6.48 32.16
C ILE A 8 57.83 5.10 31.65
N PRO A 9 57.03 4.34 30.88
CA PRO A 9 57.22 4.38 29.43
C PRO A 9 56.00 4.11 28.52
N LEU A 10 56.15 4.64 27.30
CA LEU A 10 55.77 4.07 25.99
C LEU A 10 54.34 3.54 25.80
N CYS A 11 53.58 4.24 24.94
CA CYS A 11 53.32 3.70 23.60
C CYS A 11 53.07 4.84 22.63
N ALA A 12 53.88 4.86 21.58
CA ALA A 12 53.84 5.79 20.47
C ALA A 12 53.11 5.13 19.29
N VAL A 13 52.62 5.99 18.40
CA VAL A 13 52.38 5.76 16.96
C VAL A 13 51.05 5.10 16.55
N ALA A 14 50.52 5.65 15.45
CA ALA A 14 49.55 5.10 14.50
C ALA A 14 48.05 5.34 14.76
N LEU A 15 47.54 6.51 14.33
CA LEU A 15 46.20 6.63 13.74
C LEU A 15 46.19 7.69 12.62
N ILE A 16 47.12 7.53 11.67
CA ILE A 16 47.02 8.08 10.32
C ILE A 16 47.18 6.86 9.40
N SER A 17 46.14 6.03 9.22
CA SER A 17 46.07 4.93 8.23
C SER A 17 44.74 4.17 8.32
N VAL A 18 43.58 4.78 8.04
CA VAL A 18 42.36 3.99 7.71
C VAL A 18 41.62 4.51 6.47
N VAL A 19 41.86 5.76 6.03
CA VAL A 19 41.22 6.29 4.80
C VAL A 19 41.90 5.82 3.50
N LEU A 20 43.03 5.11 3.56
CA LEU A 20 43.78 4.71 2.35
C LEU A 20 43.76 3.23 1.97
N VAL A 21 43.07 2.35 2.72
CA VAL A 21 42.98 0.91 2.39
C VAL A 21 41.64 0.50 1.76
N ALA A 22 40.60 1.34 1.85
CA ALA A 22 39.30 1.10 1.20
C ALA A 22 39.28 1.40 -0.33
N ARG A 23 40.39 1.90 -0.91
CA ARG A 23 40.50 2.25 -2.33
C ARG A 23 41.20 1.18 -3.20
N LEU A 24 41.49 -0.01 -2.66
CA LEU A 24 42.16 -1.10 -3.38
C LEU A 24 41.27 -2.33 -3.69
N PHE A 25 39.96 -2.25 -3.44
CA PHE A 25 39.00 -3.33 -3.77
C PHE A 25 37.80 -2.88 -4.64
N ALA A 26 37.90 -1.72 -5.30
CA ALA A 26 36.93 -1.32 -6.32
C ALA A 26 37.34 -1.92 -7.67
N GLY A 27 36.69 -3.03 -8.06
CA GLY A 27 36.75 -3.57 -9.42
C GLY A 27 36.18 -2.58 -10.45
N PRO A 28 36.55 -2.71 -11.74
CA PRO A 28 36.09 -1.78 -12.77
C PRO A 28 34.55 -1.83 -12.92
N PRO A 29 33.90 -0.70 -13.24
CA PRO A 29 32.47 -0.68 -13.54
C PRO A 29 32.18 -1.53 -14.77
N GLN A 30 31.26 -2.49 -14.65
CA GLN A 30 30.74 -3.23 -15.80
C GLN A 30 29.82 -2.29 -16.61
N GLU A 31 30.12 -2.10 -17.90
CA GLU A 31 29.22 -1.45 -18.85
C GLU A 31 27.90 -2.22 -18.91
N PRO A 32 26.74 -1.54 -18.94
CA PRO A 32 25.46 -2.19 -19.12
C PRO A 32 25.39 -2.82 -20.51
N GLU A 33 25.34 -4.16 -20.55
CA GLU A 33 25.09 -4.94 -21.75
C GLU A 33 23.73 -4.56 -22.36
N GLN A 34 23.74 -4.29 -23.66
CA GLN A 34 22.55 -3.99 -24.45
C GLN A 34 21.60 -5.21 -24.46
N PRO A 35 20.30 -5.04 -24.18
CA PRO A 35 19.37 -6.15 -24.32
C PRO A 35 19.14 -6.50 -25.80
N LEU A 36 19.34 -7.79 -26.08
CA LEU A 36 19.08 -8.46 -27.34
C LEU A 36 17.61 -8.31 -27.78
N ALA A 37 17.42 -8.06 -29.07
CA ALA A 37 16.12 -8.05 -29.73
C ALA A 37 15.53 -9.46 -29.85
N TYR A 38 14.31 -9.64 -29.33
CA TYR A 38 13.31 -10.67 -29.63
C TYR A 38 11.96 -10.01 -29.28
N GLY A 39 10.84 -10.07 -29.99
CA GLY A 39 10.40 -10.63 -31.26
C GLY A 39 8.89 -10.35 -31.27
N GLN A 40 8.33 -9.85 -32.37
CA GLN A 40 6.90 -9.53 -32.50
C GLN A 40 6.04 -10.80 -32.36
N GLY A 41 4.97 -10.72 -31.57
CA GLY A 41 3.96 -11.77 -31.41
C GLY A 41 2.63 -11.22 -30.89
N GLU A 42 1.75 -10.91 -31.84
CA GLU A 42 0.27 -10.83 -31.85
C GLU A 42 -0.53 -10.54 -30.56
N GLN A 43 -1.26 -9.42 -30.60
CA GLN A 43 -2.41 -9.08 -29.74
C GLN A 43 -3.67 -9.89 -30.12
N PRO A 44 -4.51 -10.32 -29.16
CA PRO A 44 -5.91 -10.64 -29.42
C PRO A 44 -6.82 -9.42 -29.26
N GLN A 45 -7.72 -9.27 -30.23
CA GLN A 45 -8.60 -8.13 -30.47
C GLN A 45 -9.75 -7.99 -29.47
N GLN A 46 -10.14 -6.73 -29.27
CA GLN A 46 -11.34 -6.24 -28.59
C GLN A 46 -12.64 -6.85 -29.13
N ARG A 47 -13.53 -7.27 -28.21
CA ARG A 47 -14.97 -7.35 -28.47
C ARG A 47 -15.65 -6.06 -28.03
N VAL A 48 -16.20 -5.37 -29.02
CA VAL A 48 -17.16 -4.27 -28.88
C VAL A 48 -18.43 -4.78 -28.21
N ASN A 49 -18.96 -4.06 -27.21
CA ASN A 49 -20.40 -3.95 -27.01
C ASN A 49 -20.80 -2.58 -26.45
N LYS A 50 -21.94 -2.15 -26.96
CA LYS A 50 -22.53 -0.81 -27.07
C LYS A 50 -23.17 -0.33 -25.76
N ALA A 51 -23.01 0.96 -25.48
CA ALA A 51 -23.52 1.68 -24.32
C ALA A 51 -25.05 1.93 -24.36
N THR A 52 -25.64 1.97 -23.16
CA THR A 52 -26.90 2.68 -22.85
C THR A 52 -26.58 3.80 -21.86
N GLU A 53 -27.20 4.94 -22.07
CA GLU A 53 -26.83 6.30 -21.67
C GLU A 53 -27.43 6.74 -20.32
N ALA A 54 -26.64 7.42 -19.49
CA ALA A 54 -27.03 8.27 -18.34
C ALA A 54 -25.88 9.28 -18.05
N PRO A 55 -26.13 10.44 -17.40
CA PRO A 55 -25.91 11.75 -18.01
C PRO A 55 -24.58 12.45 -17.70
N ALA A 56 -24.22 13.37 -18.60
CA ALA A 56 -22.95 14.07 -18.69
C ALA A 56 -22.69 15.17 -17.62
N LYS A 57 -21.47 15.16 -17.08
CA LYS A 57 -20.68 16.35 -16.73
C LYS A 57 -19.44 16.40 -17.65
N PRO A 58 -18.82 17.57 -17.90
CA PRO A 58 -18.12 17.84 -19.15
C PRO A 58 -16.84 17.01 -19.27
N ALA A 59 -16.92 15.90 -20.03
CA ALA A 59 -15.76 15.29 -20.61
C ALA A 59 -15.20 16.27 -21.64
N VAL A 60 -14.08 16.91 -21.32
CA VAL A 60 -13.22 17.50 -22.34
C VAL A 60 -12.76 16.34 -23.20
N THR A 61 -13.50 16.09 -24.27
CA THR A 61 -13.12 15.11 -25.28
C THR A 61 -11.87 15.67 -25.94
N PRO A 62 -10.69 15.03 -25.82
CA PRO A 62 -9.56 15.43 -26.64
C PRO A 62 -9.99 15.17 -28.08
N SER A 63 -10.16 16.27 -28.83
CA SER A 63 -10.46 16.20 -30.25
C SER A 63 -9.43 15.28 -30.92
N GLN A 64 -9.94 14.25 -31.60
CA GLN A 64 -9.17 13.33 -32.41
C GLN A 64 -8.55 14.08 -33.60
N THR A 65 -7.45 14.80 -33.37
CA THR A 65 -6.64 15.38 -34.45
C THR A 65 -5.14 15.51 -34.10
N VAL A 66 -4.66 14.92 -32.98
CA VAL A 66 -3.23 14.98 -32.58
C VAL A 66 -2.42 13.76 -33.09
N ALA A 67 -3.06 12.80 -33.76
CA ALA A 67 -2.52 11.44 -33.93
C ALA A 67 -1.41 11.23 -35.00
N ASN A 68 -0.72 12.26 -35.51
CA ASN A 68 0.36 12.06 -36.50
C ASN A 68 1.70 12.74 -36.18
N ASP A 69 1.82 13.44 -35.05
CA ASP A 69 3.10 14.01 -34.61
C ASP A 69 3.43 13.53 -33.18
N PRO A 70 4.41 12.63 -33.01
CA PRO A 70 4.79 12.12 -31.70
C PRO A 70 5.27 13.25 -30.77
N ALA A 71 5.86 14.34 -31.28
CA ALA A 71 6.27 15.46 -30.46
C ALA A 71 5.07 16.22 -29.88
N MET A 72 4.00 16.39 -30.67
CA MET A 72 2.75 17.00 -30.18
C MET A 72 2.03 16.10 -29.17
N ALA A 73 2.01 14.79 -29.40
CA ALA A 73 1.44 13.84 -28.44
C ALA A 73 2.19 13.88 -27.09
N THR A 74 3.53 13.93 -27.12
CA THR A 74 4.35 14.06 -25.92
C THR A 74 4.10 15.38 -25.19
N ARG A 75 3.98 16.52 -25.89
CA ARG A 75 3.66 17.81 -25.26
C ARG A 75 2.30 17.82 -24.58
N VAL A 76 1.28 17.28 -25.25
CA VAL A 76 -0.06 17.14 -24.65
C VAL A 76 -0.01 16.27 -23.40
N ALA A 77 0.78 15.19 -23.41
CA ALA A 77 0.98 14.35 -22.24
C ALA A 77 1.67 15.11 -21.09
N PHE A 78 2.71 15.92 -21.37
CA PHE A 78 3.36 16.74 -20.35
C PHE A 78 2.46 17.85 -19.80
N ALA A 79 1.65 18.50 -20.64
CA ALA A 79 0.69 19.50 -20.19
C ALA A 79 -0.38 18.88 -19.28
N ALA A 80 -0.92 17.72 -19.65
CA ALA A 80 -1.86 16.98 -18.81
C ALA A 80 -1.20 16.52 -17.48
N ALA A 81 0.05 16.06 -17.54
CA ALA A 81 0.80 15.69 -16.34
C ALA A 81 1.07 16.91 -15.43
N ALA A 82 1.39 18.07 -16.00
CA ALA A 82 1.60 19.31 -15.24
C ALA A 82 0.31 19.76 -14.54
N GLU A 83 -0.84 19.70 -15.21
CA GLU A 83 -2.14 20.04 -14.62
C GLU A 83 -2.49 19.10 -13.46
N GLN A 84 -2.33 17.79 -13.66
CA GLN A 84 -2.54 16.81 -12.60
C GLN A 84 -1.56 17.00 -11.43
N TYR A 85 -0.29 17.29 -11.73
CA TYR A 85 0.72 17.56 -10.71
C TYR A 85 0.38 18.81 -9.90
N ALA A 86 0.01 19.90 -10.56
CA ALA A 86 -0.38 21.15 -9.90
C ALA A 86 -1.61 20.98 -9.01
N HIS A 87 -2.54 20.10 -9.40
CA HIS A 87 -3.68 19.75 -8.57
C HIS A 87 -3.25 19.02 -7.30
N ASN A 88 -2.40 18.00 -7.43
CA ASN A 88 -1.97 17.15 -6.31
C ASN A 88 -0.96 17.87 -5.38
N ALA A 89 -0.11 18.74 -5.92
CA ALA A 89 0.93 19.46 -5.17
C ALA A 89 0.39 20.44 -4.12
N ARG A 90 -0.91 20.75 -4.15
CA ARG A 90 -1.61 21.60 -3.16
C ARG A 90 -1.83 20.92 -1.82
N TYR A 91 -1.56 19.61 -1.75
CA TYR A 91 -1.72 18.79 -0.56
C TYR A 91 -0.39 18.12 -0.24
N PRO A 92 0.00 18.05 1.04
CA PRO A 92 1.19 17.31 1.42
C PRO A 92 0.93 15.80 1.32
N ALA A 93 2.00 15.01 1.14
CA ALA A 93 1.89 13.55 0.98
C ALA A 93 1.25 12.83 2.18
N TYR A 94 1.31 13.41 3.38
CA TYR A 94 0.72 12.87 4.61
C TYR A 94 -0.77 13.20 4.78
N SER A 95 -1.36 14.04 3.91
CA SER A 95 -2.74 14.50 4.05
C SER A 95 -3.38 14.71 2.67
N LEU A 96 -3.82 13.60 2.07
CA LEU A 96 -4.35 13.58 0.71
C LEU A 96 -5.88 13.70 0.74
N PRO A 97 -6.50 14.53 -0.12
CA PRO A 97 -7.95 14.53 -0.25
C PRO A 97 -8.43 13.19 -0.81
N VAL A 98 -9.51 12.67 -0.24
CA VAL A 98 -10.19 11.47 -0.74
C VAL A 98 -11.70 11.68 -0.69
N ASP A 99 -12.39 11.03 -1.61
CA ASP A 99 -13.85 10.92 -1.71
C ASP A 99 -14.24 9.44 -1.83
N GLU A 100 -15.53 9.13 -1.94
CA GLU A 100 -16.00 7.73 -2.01
C GLU A 100 -15.42 6.97 -3.21
N ASP A 101 -15.32 7.62 -4.38
CA ASP A 101 -14.84 7.01 -5.62
C ASP A 101 -13.33 6.71 -5.54
N THR A 102 -12.56 7.59 -4.92
CA THR A 102 -11.12 7.42 -4.75
C THR A 102 -10.76 6.57 -3.54
N LEU A 103 -11.66 6.38 -2.58
CA LEU A 103 -11.38 5.58 -1.38
C LEU A 103 -11.10 4.10 -1.72
N GLU A 104 -11.79 3.55 -2.72
CA GLU A 104 -11.62 2.16 -3.15
C GLU A 104 -10.18 1.85 -3.56
N GLN A 105 -9.42 2.83 -4.06
CA GLN A 105 -8.04 2.63 -4.50
C GLN A 105 -7.05 2.42 -3.32
N PHE A 106 -7.48 2.76 -2.10
CA PHE A 106 -6.68 2.59 -0.87
C PHE A 106 -7.10 1.36 -0.06
N LEU A 107 -8.19 0.70 -0.44
CA LEU A 107 -8.59 -0.56 0.17
C LEU A 107 -7.67 -1.69 -0.31
N PRO A 108 -7.30 -2.64 0.57
CA PRO A 108 -6.58 -3.83 0.15
C PRO A 108 -7.33 -4.52 -0.99
N PRO A 109 -6.64 -4.94 -2.07
CA PRO A 109 -7.31 -5.62 -3.16
C PRO A 109 -7.90 -6.94 -2.64
N GLY A 110 -9.11 -7.25 -3.10
CA GLY A 110 -9.73 -8.55 -2.82
C GLY A 110 -8.92 -9.72 -3.39
N TYR A 111 -9.22 -10.92 -2.93
CA TYR A 111 -8.60 -12.13 -3.46
C TYR A 111 -9.14 -12.47 -4.86
N SER A 112 -8.24 -12.81 -5.78
CA SER A 112 -8.63 -13.35 -7.09
C SER A 112 -8.55 -14.88 -7.09
N PRO A 113 -9.60 -15.59 -7.54
CA PRO A 113 -9.60 -17.06 -7.55
C PRO A 113 -8.40 -17.64 -8.32
N VAL A 114 -7.74 -18.64 -7.73
CA VAL A 114 -6.68 -19.38 -8.41
C VAL A 114 -7.28 -20.55 -9.14
N VAL A 115 -7.21 -20.53 -10.47
CA VAL A 115 -7.81 -21.56 -11.34
C VAL A 115 -6.75 -22.55 -11.81
N LEU A 116 -6.98 -23.84 -11.53
CA LEU A 116 -6.23 -24.96 -12.06
C LEU A 116 -7.04 -25.62 -13.20
N PRO A 117 -6.61 -25.49 -14.47
CA PRO A 117 -7.21 -26.23 -15.57
C PRO A 117 -6.85 -27.71 -15.47
N LEU A 118 -7.81 -28.57 -15.80
CA LEU A 118 -7.69 -30.02 -15.85
C LEU A 118 -8.00 -30.53 -17.27
N ALA A 119 -7.88 -31.83 -17.49
CA ALA A 119 -8.28 -32.45 -18.76
C ALA A 119 -9.80 -32.35 -19.00
N ASN A 120 -10.24 -32.52 -20.26
CA ASN A 120 -11.65 -32.56 -20.68
C ASN A 120 -12.46 -31.31 -20.32
N ASP A 121 -11.87 -30.12 -20.51
CA ASP A 121 -12.50 -28.83 -20.23
C ASP A 121 -12.98 -28.66 -18.77
N MET A 122 -12.36 -29.40 -17.84
CA MET A 122 -12.61 -29.26 -16.41
C MET A 122 -11.66 -28.23 -15.78
N SER A 123 -12.08 -27.62 -14.69
CA SER A 123 -11.19 -26.76 -13.89
C SER A 123 -11.60 -26.73 -12.42
N VAL A 124 -10.64 -26.46 -11.55
CA VAL A 124 -10.85 -26.22 -10.12
C VAL A 124 -10.40 -24.81 -9.79
N ALA A 125 -11.28 -24.02 -9.19
CA ALA A 125 -10.96 -22.69 -8.69
C ALA A 125 -10.95 -22.74 -7.15
N VAL A 126 -9.92 -22.14 -6.54
CA VAL A 126 -9.87 -21.90 -5.08
C VAL A 126 -9.88 -20.41 -4.86
N SER A 127 -10.81 -19.94 -4.04
CA SER A 127 -10.95 -18.53 -3.65
C SER A 127 -10.82 -18.43 -2.14
N LEU A 128 -10.13 -17.40 -1.67
CA LEU A 128 -9.97 -17.08 -0.26
C LEU A 128 -10.65 -15.73 0.04
N SER A 129 -11.00 -15.45 1.29
CA SER A 129 -11.47 -14.10 1.65
C SER A 129 -10.37 -13.03 1.55
N SER A 130 -9.10 -13.41 1.73
CA SER A 130 -7.94 -12.52 1.61
C SER A 130 -6.66 -13.30 1.26
N TYR A 131 -5.69 -12.62 0.64
CA TYR A 131 -4.34 -13.14 0.43
C TYR A 131 -3.39 -12.80 1.58
N ARG A 132 -3.80 -11.92 2.50
CA ARG A 132 -3.04 -11.51 3.69
C ARG A 132 -3.95 -11.62 4.91
N VAL A 133 -3.56 -12.42 5.89
CA VAL A 133 -4.41 -12.77 7.04
C VAL A 133 -3.66 -12.64 8.35
N MET A 134 -4.41 -12.36 9.43
CA MET A 134 -3.88 -12.35 10.79
C MET A 134 -4.05 -13.70 11.48
N PRO A 135 -3.10 -14.12 12.34
CA PRO A 135 -3.29 -15.22 13.27
C PRO A 135 -4.57 -15.04 14.11
N GLY A 136 -5.31 -16.12 14.30
CA GLY A 136 -6.57 -16.12 15.06
C GLY A 136 -7.79 -15.65 14.28
N ASN A 137 -7.62 -14.91 13.17
CA ASN A 137 -8.74 -14.53 12.31
C ASN A 137 -9.30 -15.76 11.57
N LEU A 138 -10.52 -15.61 11.08
CA LEU A 138 -11.19 -16.62 10.27
C LEU A 138 -10.89 -16.38 8.79
N LEU A 139 -10.43 -17.42 8.09
CA LEU A 139 -10.19 -17.42 6.66
C LEU A 139 -11.29 -18.24 5.98
N ASP A 140 -12.06 -17.59 5.11
CA ASP A 140 -13.06 -18.27 4.28
C ASP A 140 -12.37 -18.88 3.06
N ILE A 141 -12.73 -20.12 2.76
CA ILE A 141 -12.17 -20.91 1.67
C ILE A 141 -13.31 -21.46 0.84
N ASP A 142 -13.35 -21.08 -0.43
CA ASP A 142 -14.31 -21.57 -1.43
C ASP A 142 -13.59 -22.36 -2.52
N VAL A 143 -14.15 -23.51 -2.87
CA VAL A 143 -13.68 -24.38 -3.94
C VAL A 143 -14.81 -24.56 -4.93
N ALA A 144 -14.58 -24.23 -6.19
CA ALA A 144 -15.54 -24.42 -7.28
C ALA A 144 -14.95 -25.33 -8.37
N VAL A 145 -15.77 -26.27 -8.86
CA VAL A 145 -15.42 -27.18 -9.95
C VAL A 145 -16.29 -26.89 -11.15
N GLN A 146 -15.65 -26.76 -12.31
CA GLN A 146 -16.34 -26.64 -13.61
C GLN A 146 -16.09 -27.90 -14.44
N GLY A 147 -17.11 -28.36 -15.16
CA GLY A 147 -17.02 -29.52 -16.06
C GLY A 147 -16.98 -30.89 -15.39
N GLY A 148 -16.94 -30.96 -14.05
CA GLY A 148 -16.86 -32.19 -13.27
C GLY A 148 -17.70 -32.17 -11.99
N GLN A 149 -17.49 -33.16 -11.13
CA GLN A 149 -18.10 -33.27 -9.80
C GLN A 149 -17.04 -33.69 -8.77
N LEU A 150 -17.22 -33.20 -7.54
CA LEU A 150 -16.41 -33.53 -6.38
C LEU A 150 -16.75 -34.94 -5.88
N ASP A 151 -15.77 -35.83 -5.92
CA ASP A 151 -15.83 -37.15 -5.32
C ASP A 151 -15.30 -37.10 -3.88
N GLY A 152 -16.06 -37.66 -2.93
CA GLY A 152 -15.63 -37.75 -1.53
C GLY A 152 -15.48 -36.39 -0.84
N ASP A 153 -14.60 -36.38 0.16
CA ASP A 153 -14.29 -35.23 1.02
C ASP A 153 -13.31 -34.27 0.35
N VAL A 154 -13.52 -32.98 0.56
CA VAL A 154 -12.56 -31.92 0.20
C VAL A 154 -11.86 -31.45 1.48
N ARG A 155 -10.54 -31.36 1.45
CA ARG A 155 -9.74 -30.98 2.61
C ARG A 155 -8.85 -29.79 2.30
N ALA A 156 -8.93 -28.75 3.13
CA ALA A 156 -8.01 -27.62 3.11
C ALA A 156 -6.96 -27.77 4.22
N THR A 157 -5.73 -27.33 3.96
CA THR A 157 -4.64 -27.32 4.94
C THR A 157 -3.88 -25.99 4.85
N LEU A 158 -3.60 -25.36 5.99
CA LEU A 158 -2.83 -24.12 6.10
C LEU A 158 -1.86 -24.24 7.27
N ALA A 159 -0.55 -24.12 7.02
CA ALA A 159 0.51 -24.17 8.04
C ALA A 159 0.32 -25.31 9.08
N GLY A 160 -0.09 -26.50 8.62
CA GLY A 160 -0.32 -27.69 9.45
C GLY A 160 -1.71 -27.82 10.08
N ALA A 161 -2.52 -26.76 10.11
CA ALA A 161 -3.93 -26.82 10.45
C ALA A 161 -4.73 -27.40 9.26
N SER A 162 -5.75 -28.20 9.53
CA SER A 162 -6.56 -28.85 8.48
C SER A 162 -8.05 -28.79 8.77
N LEU A 163 -8.83 -28.57 7.72
CA LEU A 163 -10.28 -28.50 7.74
C LEU A 163 -10.86 -29.37 6.62
N THR A 164 -11.89 -30.16 6.94
CA THR A 164 -12.75 -30.76 5.91
C THR A 164 -13.80 -29.74 5.52
N LEU A 165 -13.87 -29.39 4.24
CA LEU A 165 -14.83 -28.41 3.72
C LEU A 165 -16.21 -29.04 3.58
N GLU A 166 -17.25 -28.26 3.85
CA GLU A 166 -18.63 -28.65 3.62
C GLU A 166 -18.95 -28.58 2.12
N LYS A 167 -19.73 -29.54 1.62
CA LYS A 167 -20.13 -29.60 0.21
C LYS A 167 -21.59 -29.15 0.03
N PRO A 168 -21.86 -27.87 -0.21
CA PRO A 168 -23.22 -27.42 -0.49
C PRO A 168 -23.74 -27.94 -1.84
N SER A 169 -22.86 -28.41 -2.73
CA SER A 169 -23.24 -29.08 -3.97
C SER A 169 -22.16 -30.08 -4.42
N ASP A 170 -22.47 -30.87 -5.45
CA ASP A 170 -21.48 -31.76 -6.09
C ASP A 170 -20.39 -30.98 -6.84
N GLN A 171 -20.48 -29.66 -6.98
CA GLN A 171 -19.52 -28.83 -7.71
C GLN A 171 -18.85 -27.76 -6.85
N SER A 172 -19.17 -27.72 -5.55
CA SER A 172 -18.64 -26.70 -4.66
C SER A 172 -18.37 -27.26 -3.27
N ALA A 173 -17.29 -26.79 -2.66
CA ALA A 173 -17.01 -26.99 -1.26
C ALA A 173 -16.61 -25.66 -0.62
N GLN A 174 -17.02 -25.44 0.62
CA GLN A 174 -16.73 -24.20 1.35
C GLN A 174 -16.47 -24.48 2.82
N GLY A 175 -15.75 -23.59 3.48
CA GLY A 175 -15.52 -23.68 4.91
C GLY A 175 -14.69 -22.53 5.42
N GLN A 176 -14.64 -22.42 6.74
CA GLN A 176 -13.92 -21.37 7.43
C GLN A 176 -12.93 -21.98 8.39
N MET A 177 -11.66 -21.57 8.32
CA MET A 177 -10.62 -22.02 9.24
C MET A 177 -10.05 -20.87 10.05
N THR A 178 -9.74 -21.14 11.32
CA THR A 178 -8.93 -20.22 12.13
C THR A 178 -7.49 -20.24 11.63
N VAL A 179 -6.95 -19.07 11.31
CA VAL A 179 -5.58 -18.90 10.85
C VAL A 179 -4.62 -19.22 12.00
N PRO A 180 -3.65 -20.13 11.80
CA PRO A 180 -2.68 -20.48 12.84
C PRO A 180 -1.68 -19.35 13.07
N ASP A 181 -1.09 -19.32 14.27
CA ASP A 181 0.04 -18.44 14.58
C ASP A 181 1.33 -19.01 13.97
N ALA A 182 1.50 -18.74 12.68
CA ALA A 182 2.65 -19.12 11.88
C ALA A 182 2.95 -18.03 10.84
N PRO A 183 3.59 -16.92 11.23
CA PRO A 183 3.86 -15.81 10.32
C PRO A 183 4.75 -16.24 9.14
N GLY A 184 4.37 -15.81 7.94
CA GLY A 184 5.08 -16.10 6.69
C GLY A 184 4.17 -16.52 5.54
N GLU A 185 4.81 -16.85 4.42
CA GLU A 185 4.13 -17.33 3.22
C GLU A 185 3.76 -18.81 3.36
N HIS A 186 2.46 -19.10 3.37
CA HIS A 186 1.93 -20.45 3.54
C HIS A 186 0.78 -20.67 2.57
N PRO A 187 0.91 -21.47 1.49
CA PRO A 187 -0.24 -21.72 0.63
C PRO A 187 -1.33 -22.49 1.40
N VAL A 188 -2.59 -22.15 1.14
CA VAL A 188 -3.70 -23.04 1.42
C VAL A 188 -3.64 -24.19 0.42
N GLU A 189 -3.43 -25.41 0.92
CA GLU A 189 -3.44 -26.62 0.11
C GLU A 189 -4.81 -27.27 0.16
N VAL A 190 -5.49 -27.33 -1.00
CA VAL A 190 -6.77 -28.02 -1.16
C VAL A 190 -6.52 -29.38 -1.80
N THR A 191 -6.94 -30.44 -1.14
CA THR A 191 -6.94 -31.80 -1.68
C THR A 191 -8.38 -32.26 -1.91
N LEU A 192 -8.66 -32.74 -3.12
CA LEU A 192 -9.98 -33.19 -3.55
C LEU A 192 -9.86 -34.34 -4.55
N THR A 193 -10.97 -34.99 -4.89
CA THR A 193 -11.02 -36.01 -5.94
C THR A 193 -12.05 -35.59 -6.99
N ILE A 194 -11.72 -35.72 -8.27
CA ILE A 194 -12.64 -35.49 -9.40
C ILE A 194 -12.48 -36.64 -10.39
N ALA A 195 -13.58 -37.26 -10.80
CA ALA A 195 -13.58 -38.42 -11.70
C ALA A 195 -12.64 -39.55 -11.24
N GLY A 196 -12.53 -39.75 -9.91
CA GLY A 196 -11.64 -40.72 -9.29
C GLY A 196 -10.14 -40.34 -9.29
N GLU A 197 -9.76 -39.16 -9.80
CA GLU A 197 -8.39 -38.65 -9.76
C GLU A 197 -8.19 -37.70 -8.56
N GLY A 198 -7.17 -37.97 -7.75
CA GLY A 198 -6.79 -37.13 -6.62
C GLY A 198 -6.04 -35.89 -7.09
N ILE A 199 -6.57 -34.72 -6.76
CA ILE A 199 -6.04 -33.41 -7.14
C ILE A 199 -5.55 -32.68 -5.90
N ARG A 200 -4.39 -32.04 -6.01
CA ARG A 200 -3.89 -31.05 -5.05
C ARG A 200 -3.79 -29.71 -5.74
N HIS A 201 -4.41 -28.69 -5.16
CA HIS A 201 -4.34 -27.31 -5.64
C HIS A 201 -3.85 -26.39 -4.51
N GLN A 202 -3.12 -25.35 -4.87
CA GLN A 202 -2.53 -24.41 -3.93
C GLN A 202 -3.00 -22.98 -4.23
N ALA A 203 -3.44 -22.30 -3.18
CA ALA A 203 -3.81 -20.90 -3.20
C ALA A 203 -2.85 -20.13 -2.29
N PRO A 204 -2.09 -19.14 -2.78
CA PRO A 204 -1.13 -18.40 -1.96
C PRO A 204 -1.85 -17.57 -0.91
N VAL A 205 -1.30 -17.54 0.31
CA VAL A 205 -1.69 -16.64 1.39
C VAL A 205 -0.46 -16.34 2.27
N SER A 206 -0.35 -15.08 2.73
CA SER A 206 0.62 -14.63 3.72
C SER A 206 -0.07 -14.52 5.07
N ILE A 207 0.48 -15.17 6.08
CA ILE A 207 0.10 -14.99 7.48
C ILE A 207 0.98 -13.89 8.06
N GLU A 208 0.38 -12.79 8.50
CA GLU A 208 1.10 -11.66 9.07
C GLU A 208 1.57 -11.96 10.49
N ALA A 209 2.70 -11.40 10.89
CA ALA A 209 3.04 -11.33 12.30
C ALA A 209 2.16 -10.29 12.99
N TYR A 210 1.70 -10.60 14.20
CA TYR A 210 1.20 -9.56 15.08
C TYR A 210 2.33 -8.55 15.35
N ILE A 211 2.01 -7.26 15.36
CA ILE A 211 3.01 -6.19 15.54
C ILE A 211 2.59 -5.16 16.59
N GLY A 212 1.47 -5.41 17.27
CA GLY A 212 0.76 -4.46 18.11
C GLY A 212 -0.52 -3.92 17.48
N GLU A 213 -1.21 -3.09 18.23
CA GLU A 213 -2.55 -2.59 17.89
C GLU A 213 -2.68 -1.09 18.14
N VAL A 214 -3.69 -0.48 17.51
CA VAL A 214 -4.16 0.85 17.86
C VAL A 214 -5.13 0.71 19.03
N THR A 215 -4.86 1.42 20.12
CA THR A 215 -5.63 1.28 21.38
C THR A 215 -6.66 2.39 21.55
N GLY A 216 -6.51 3.51 20.86
CA GLY A 216 -7.41 4.64 21.03
C GLY A 216 -6.99 5.90 20.28
N LEU A 217 -7.75 6.97 20.53
CA LEU A 217 -7.48 8.32 20.05
C LEU A 217 -7.42 9.24 21.28
N GLY A 218 -6.33 9.97 21.43
CA GLY A 218 -6.22 11.06 22.40
C GLY A 218 -7.05 12.28 21.95
N SER A 219 -7.03 13.35 22.75
CA SER A 219 -7.78 14.57 22.38
C SER A 219 -7.23 15.23 21.11
N PRO A 220 -8.04 15.42 20.06
CA PRO A 220 -7.66 16.21 18.90
C PRO A 220 -7.31 17.64 19.30
N ASP A 221 -6.35 18.23 18.60
CA ASP A 221 -5.91 19.61 18.81
C ASP A 221 -5.57 20.26 17.46
N THR A 222 -5.34 21.57 17.46
CA THR A 222 -4.97 22.31 16.24
C THR A 222 -3.60 22.96 16.40
N ASP A 223 -2.78 22.87 15.36
CA ASP A 223 -1.64 23.75 15.16
C ASP A 223 -1.91 24.69 13.98
N GLU A 224 -1.07 25.73 13.85
CA GLU A 224 -1.17 26.79 12.83
C GLU A 224 -1.68 26.35 11.46
N GLU A 225 -1.29 25.16 10.98
CA GLU A 225 -1.63 24.65 9.65
C GLU A 225 -2.31 23.28 9.68
N HIS A 226 -2.50 22.67 10.85
CA HIS A 226 -2.96 21.29 10.97
C HIS A 226 -4.02 21.07 12.03
N LEU A 227 -4.91 20.12 11.76
CA LEU A 227 -5.59 19.35 12.80
C LEU A 227 -4.69 18.17 13.17
N LEU A 228 -4.39 18.04 14.46
CA LEU A 228 -3.56 16.99 15.06
C LEU A 228 -4.46 15.90 15.65
N LEU A 229 -4.21 14.66 15.26
CA LEU A 229 -4.96 13.48 15.70
C LEU A 229 -3.97 12.52 16.39
N PRO A 230 -3.84 12.58 17.73
CA PRO A 230 -2.92 11.73 18.48
C PRO A 230 -3.48 10.31 18.63
N VAL A 231 -3.05 9.38 17.77
CA VAL A 231 -3.50 7.98 17.82
C VAL A 231 -2.62 7.18 18.77
N GLU A 232 -3.23 6.53 19.75
CA GLU A 232 -2.54 5.69 20.74
C GLU A 232 -2.26 4.30 20.17
N VAL A 233 -1.02 3.82 20.32
CA VAL A 233 -0.54 2.56 19.75
C VAL A 233 0.22 1.79 20.82
N ASP A 234 -0.01 0.48 20.88
CA ASP A 234 0.73 -0.45 21.73
C ASP A 234 1.50 -1.48 20.86
N PRO A 235 2.74 -1.16 20.43
CA PRO A 235 3.53 -2.03 19.59
C PRO A 235 4.11 -3.20 20.38
N GLU A 236 4.15 -4.38 19.77
CA GLU A 236 4.73 -5.58 20.40
C GLU A 236 6.25 -5.44 20.63
N SER A 237 6.93 -4.64 19.80
CA SER A 237 8.36 -4.40 19.94
C SER A 237 8.76 -3.02 19.43
N ALA A 238 9.90 -2.51 19.90
CA ALA A 238 10.41 -1.24 19.41
C ALA A 238 10.74 -1.29 17.90
N GLY A 239 10.53 -0.17 17.21
CA GLY A 239 10.76 -0.06 15.77
C GLY A 239 10.22 1.22 15.15
N PHE A 240 10.36 1.33 13.83
CA PHE A 240 9.67 2.33 13.04
C PHE A 240 8.33 1.78 12.61
N TYR A 241 7.28 2.54 12.88
CA TYR A 241 5.91 2.19 12.58
C TYR A 241 5.30 3.26 11.69
N ARG A 242 4.58 2.83 10.67
CA ARG A 242 3.76 3.69 9.82
C ARG A 242 2.30 3.43 10.16
N LEU A 243 1.57 4.50 10.43
CA LEU A 243 0.13 4.48 10.64
C LEU A 243 -0.54 5.20 9.49
N GLU A 244 -1.47 4.52 8.85
CA GLU A 244 -2.34 5.09 7.83
C GLU A 244 -3.79 5.02 8.29
N GLY A 245 -4.61 5.98 7.87
CA GLY A 245 -6.02 6.03 8.23
C GLY A 245 -6.82 7.00 7.37
N THR A 246 -8.12 6.83 7.33
CA THR A 246 -9.05 7.67 6.56
C THR A 246 -9.88 8.50 7.53
N LEU A 247 -9.81 9.82 7.42
CA LEU A 247 -10.68 10.75 8.13
C LEU A 247 -12.02 10.86 7.40
N LEU A 248 -13.09 10.61 8.13
CA LEU A 248 -14.46 10.87 7.70
C LEU A 248 -15.06 11.99 8.56
N VAL A 249 -15.87 12.84 7.96
CA VAL A 249 -16.67 13.87 8.65
C VAL A 249 -18.13 13.67 8.27
N ASN A 250 -19.00 13.47 9.26
CA ASN A 250 -20.39 13.05 9.09
C ASN A 250 -20.56 11.83 8.17
N GLY A 251 -19.60 10.89 8.23
CA GLY A 251 -19.59 9.67 7.40
C GLY A 251 -19.10 9.85 5.97
N SER A 252 -18.71 11.05 5.54
CA SER A 252 -18.10 11.27 4.23
C SER A 252 -16.57 11.29 4.33
N PRO A 253 -15.83 10.54 3.49
CA PRO A 253 -14.37 10.61 3.47
C PRO A 253 -13.89 12.01 3.09
N VAL A 254 -12.86 12.48 3.79
CA VAL A 254 -12.26 13.82 3.60
C VAL A 254 -10.78 13.72 3.31
N ALA A 255 -10.06 12.85 4.03
CA ALA A 255 -8.60 12.77 3.92
C ALA A 255 -8.07 11.35 4.16
N ARG A 256 -7.05 10.95 3.39
CA ARG A 256 -6.16 9.84 3.73
C ARG A 256 -4.94 10.43 4.43
N LEU A 257 -4.63 9.88 5.60
CA LEU A 257 -3.57 10.31 6.48
C LEU A 257 -2.49 9.24 6.56
N ASP A 258 -1.24 9.69 6.67
CA ASP A 258 -0.08 8.82 6.74
C ASP A 258 1.01 9.43 7.63
N ARG A 259 1.51 8.66 8.59
CA ARG A 259 2.62 9.06 9.44
C ARG A 259 3.52 7.89 9.78
N GLU A 260 4.82 8.12 9.66
CA GLU A 260 5.84 7.23 10.22
C GLU A 260 6.39 7.82 11.53
N GLU A 261 6.58 6.98 12.54
CA GLU A 261 7.08 7.36 13.85
C GLU A 261 7.93 6.22 14.45
N GLN A 262 8.96 6.58 15.23
CA GLN A 262 9.75 5.60 15.95
C GLN A 262 9.14 5.35 17.34
N LEU A 263 8.76 4.11 17.61
CA LEU A 263 8.20 3.70 18.90
C LEU A 263 9.20 2.83 19.68
N SER A 264 9.37 3.12 20.97
CA SER A 264 10.15 2.29 21.90
C SER A 264 9.30 1.39 22.80
N GLY A 265 7.97 1.51 22.69
CA GLY A 265 6.93 0.87 23.49
C GLY A 265 5.59 1.55 23.20
N SER A 266 4.60 1.37 24.06
CA SER A 266 3.30 2.06 23.94
C SER A 266 3.50 3.58 23.86
N GLY A 267 2.76 4.24 22.97
CA GLY A 267 2.95 5.64 22.68
C GLY A 267 1.88 6.19 21.74
N THR A 268 2.21 7.30 21.07
CA THR A 268 1.28 8.02 20.21
C THR A 268 1.92 8.29 18.85
N ILE A 269 1.16 8.04 17.78
CA ILE A 269 1.48 8.51 16.43
C ILE A 269 0.51 9.65 16.10
N GLU A 270 1.05 10.85 15.89
CA GLU A 270 0.27 12.04 15.57
C GLU A 270 0.00 12.12 14.06
N LEU A 271 -1.22 11.77 13.64
CA LEU A 271 -1.68 12.02 12.28
C LEU A 271 -2.02 13.50 12.11
N ARG A 272 -1.70 14.06 10.94
CA ARG A 272 -1.87 15.49 10.68
C ARG A 272 -2.75 15.71 9.47
N VAL A 273 -3.81 16.50 9.64
CA VAL A 273 -4.69 16.92 8.55
C VAL A 273 -4.31 18.34 8.16
N HIS A 274 -3.82 18.54 6.94
CA HIS A 274 -3.40 19.87 6.48
C HIS A 274 -4.61 20.78 6.22
N GLY A 275 -4.51 22.05 6.62
CA GLY A 275 -5.60 23.02 6.59
C GLY A 275 -6.17 23.31 5.21
N SER A 276 -5.41 23.06 4.12
CA SER A 276 -5.91 23.16 2.75
C SER A 276 -7.12 22.27 2.46
N LEU A 277 -7.31 21.19 3.24
CA LEU A 277 -8.49 20.32 3.14
C LEU A 277 -9.75 20.97 3.71
N PHE A 278 -9.62 21.98 4.57
CA PHE A 278 -10.74 22.70 5.18
C PHE A 278 -11.10 23.98 4.40
N ALA A 279 -10.40 24.27 3.30
CA ALA A 279 -10.64 25.47 2.49
C ALA A 279 -12.08 25.50 1.96
N GLY A 280 -12.80 26.58 2.27
CA GLY A 280 -14.19 26.80 1.83
C GLY A 280 -15.24 25.89 2.46
N ARG A 281 -14.88 25.15 3.52
CA ARG A 281 -15.79 24.25 4.26
C ARG A 281 -15.72 24.57 5.76
N ASP A 282 -16.84 24.40 6.43
CA ASP A 282 -16.93 24.51 7.89
C ASP A 282 -17.23 23.12 8.46
N PHE A 283 -16.33 22.66 9.32
CA PHE A 283 -16.42 21.35 9.98
C PHE A 283 -16.45 21.48 11.51
N ASN A 284 -16.48 22.70 12.06
CA ASN A 284 -16.40 22.94 13.50
C ASN A 284 -17.55 22.21 14.24
N GLY A 285 -17.21 21.44 15.27
CA GLY A 285 -18.18 20.69 16.09
C GLY A 285 -18.93 19.57 15.36
N GLN A 286 -18.51 19.21 14.14
CA GLN A 286 -19.10 18.09 13.42
C GLN A 286 -18.57 16.76 13.94
N SER A 287 -19.37 15.71 13.80
CA SER A 287 -18.94 14.35 14.13
C SER A 287 -17.93 13.88 13.09
N ALA A 288 -16.82 13.33 13.56
CA ALA A 288 -15.77 12.78 12.73
C ALA A 288 -15.34 11.40 13.23
N SER A 289 -14.78 10.61 12.32
CA SER A 289 -14.20 9.31 12.63
C SER A 289 -12.88 9.12 11.88
N LEU A 290 -11.97 8.38 12.50
CA LEU A 290 -10.80 7.83 11.85
C LEU A 290 -11.03 6.33 11.67
N GLU A 291 -11.04 5.89 10.41
CA GLU A 291 -11.38 4.53 9.99
C GLU A 291 -10.29 3.97 9.06
N GLN A 292 -10.43 2.68 8.70
CA GLN A 292 -9.51 1.98 7.78
C GLN A 292 -8.04 2.15 8.20
N LEU A 293 -7.84 2.03 9.51
CA LEU A 293 -6.56 2.15 10.17
C LEU A 293 -5.66 0.98 9.79
N GLN A 294 -4.43 1.28 9.43
CA GLN A 294 -3.42 0.28 9.12
C GLN A 294 -2.12 0.63 9.81
N LEU A 295 -1.70 -0.24 10.73
CA LEU A 295 -0.39 -0.16 11.37
C LEU A 295 0.59 -1.02 10.59
N THR A 296 1.74 -0.49 10.24
CA THR A 296 2.78 -1.23 9.49
C THR A 296 4.10 -1.08 10.20
N ARG A 297 4.78 -2.19 10.49
CA ARG A 297 6.14 -2.16 11.03
C ARG A 297 7.13 -2.12 9.87
N GLN A 298 7.97 -1.09 9.85
CA GLN A 298 9.01 -0.95 8.84
C GLN A 298 10.17 -1.93 9.09
N PRO A 299 10.75 -2.50 8.02
CA PRO A 299 11.97 -3.31 8.11
C PRO A 299 13.11 -2.52 8.78
N ALA A 300 13.76 -3.12 9.78
CA ALA A 300 14.91 -2.48 10.43
C ALA A 300 16.16 -2.51 9.53
N ARG A 301 16.25 -3.50 8.64
CA ARG A 301 17.34 -3.67 7.67
C ARG A 301 16.80 -4.16 6.32
N PRO A 302 17.52 -3.90 5.22
CA PRO A 302 17.21 -4.51 3.94
C PRO A 302 17.17 -6.04 4.06
N GLY A 303 16.07 -6.64 3.59
CA GLY A 303 15.82 -8.08 3.67
C GLY A 303 14.99 -8.53 4.88
N ASP A 304 14.74 -7.65 5.86
CA ASP A 304 13.75 -7.94 6.91
C ASP A 304 12.33 -7.85 6.33
N ALA A 305 11.43 -8.69 6.86
CA ALA A 305 10.02 -8.67 6.46
C ALA A 305 9.33 -7.38 6.93
N GLN A 306 8.44 -6.87 6.09
CA GLN A 306 7.48 -5.84 6.44
C GLN A 306 6.17 -6.50 6.85
N TRP A 307 5.68 -6.17 8.03
CA TRP A 307 4.45 -6.72 8.58
C TRP A 307 3.38 -5.64 8.66
N ILE A 308 2.17 -5.99 8.29
CA ILE A 308 1.03 -5.07 8.17
C ILE A 308 -0.09 -5.59 9.07
N ASN A 309 -0.62 -4.72 9.93
CA ASN A 309 -1.78 -4.98 10.77
C ASN A 309 -2.96 -4.02 10.49
N PRO A 310 -3.93 -4.43 9.66
CA PRO A 310 -5.21 -3.73 9.54
C PRO A 310 -5.96 -3.73 10.87
N GLN A 311 -6.50 -2.58 11.26
CA GLN A 311 -7.25 -2.45 12.50
C GLN A 311 -8.75 -2.42 12.20
N GLU A 312 -9.51 -3.30 12.84
CA GLU A 312 -10.97 -3.30 12.82
C GLU A 312 -11.53 -2.31 13.87
N LEU A 313 -11.00 -1.09 13.89
CA LEU A 313 -11.33 -0.06 14.88
C LEU A 313 -11.79 1.22 14.19
N THR A 314 -12.84 1.82 14.74
CA THR A 314 -13.33 3.15 14.39
C THR A 314 -13.10 4.07 15.58
N LEU A 315 -12.35 5.15 15.36
CA LEU A 315 -12.04 6.13 16.39
C LEU A 315 -12.90 7.38 16.16
N GLU A 316 -13.99 7.49 16.91
CA GLU A 316 -14.93 8.61 16.82
C GLU A 316 -14.46 9.81 17.66
N PHE A 317 -14.67 11.02 17.15
CA PHE A 317 -14.40 12.26 17.86
C PHE A 317 -15.27 13.42 17.33
N GLU A 318 -15.26 14.54 18.06
CA GLU A 318 -15.86 15.79 17.61
C GLU A 318 -14.76 16.71 17.08
N MET A 319 -14.99 17.31 15.91
CA MET A 319 -14.02 18.24 15.31
C MET A 319 -13.81 19.43 16.24
N PRO A 320 -12.54 19.78 16.57
CA PRO A 320 -12.25 20.97 17.35
C PRO A 320 -12.57 22.25 16.54
N ASP A 321 -12.39 23.39 17.17
CA ASP A 321 -12.45 24.68 16.46
C ASP A 321 -11.28 24.79 15.47
N LEU A 322 -11.58 24.91 14.19
CA LEU A 322 -10.61 24.99 13.09
C LEU A 322 -10.38 26.43 12.60
N ASP A 323 -10.90 27.45 13.32
CA ASP A 323 -10.83 28.85 12.89
C ASP A 323 -9.39 29.39 12.89
N ASP A 324 -8.52 28.85 13.75
CA ASP A 324 -7.12 29.24 13.84
C ASP A 324 -6.20 28.48 12.85
N ILE A 325 -6.72 27.51 12.11
CA ILE A 325 -5.96 26.76 11.10
C ILE A 325 -5.88 27.56 9.80
N ARG A 326 -4.66 27.77 9.31
CA ARG A 326 -4.40 28.33 7.98
C ARG A 326 -4.80 27.34 6.88
N ARG A 327 -5.61 27.82 5.93
CA ARG A 327 -6.24 26.97 4.88
C ARG A 327 -5.67 27.17 3.48
N ASP A 328 -4.49 27.78 3.38
CA ASP A 328 -3.80 28.00 2.12
C ASP A 328 -3.27 26.68 1.55
N ALA A 329 -2.99 26.65 0.24
CA ALA A 329 -2.41 25.47 -0.41
C ALA A 329 -1.04 25.14 0.20
N TYR A 330 -0.70 23.85 0.22
CA TYR A 330 0.61 23.41 0.66
C TYR A 330 1.72 23.96 -0.26
N GLU A 331 2.75 24.56 0.33
CA GLU A 331 3.91 25.10 -0.38
C GLU A 331 5.13 24.22 -0.14
N ASP A 332 5.64 23.60 -1.21
CA ASP A 332 6.90 22.86 -1.18
C ASP A 332 7.78 23.26 -2.38
N ALA A 333 9.02 23.63 -2.09
CA ALA A 333 9.96 24.11 -3.09
C ALA A 333 10.27 23.03 -4.16
N THR A 334 10.36 21.77 -3.74
CA THR A 334 10.61 20.65 -4.66
C THR A 334 9.43 20.45 -5.61
N ASN A 335 8.21 20.58 -5.09
CA ASN A 335 6.99 20.54 -5.89
C ASN A 335 6.92 21.68 -6.90
N ALA A 336 7.30 22.90 -6.50
CA ALA A 336 7.36 24.05 -7.40
C ALA A 336 8.37 23.84 -8.54
N GLU A 337 9.57 23.33 -8.24
CA GLU A 337 10.59 23.02 -9.24
C GLU A 337 10.13 21.95 -10.24
N ARG A 338 9.51 20.87 -9.75
CA ARG A 338 8.97 19.79 -10.59
C ARG A 338 7.83 20.26 -11.48
N LEU A 339 6.92 21.06 -10.94
CA LEU A 339 5.82 21.62 -11.72
C LEU A 339 6.37 22.50 -12.85
N THR A 340 7.32 23.38 -12.54
CA THR A 340 7.99 24.24 -13.54
C THR A 340 8.64 23.41 -14.64
N PHE A 341 9.31 22.30 -14.29
CA PHE A 341 9.88 21.38 -15.25
C PHE A 341 8.81 20.75 -16.17
N LEU A 342 7.73 20.21 -15.61
CA LEU A 342 6.64 19.60 -16.39
C LEU A 342 5.97 20.60 -17.33
N GLU A 343 5.73 21.83 -16.87
CA GLU A 343 5.20 22.91 -17.68
C GLU A 343 6.14 23.27 -18.84
N SER A 344 7.45 23.35 -18.59
CA SER A 344 8.43 23.65 -19.63
C SER A 344 8.46 22.57 -20.74
N MET A 345 8.33 21.30 -20.37
CA MET A 345 8.28 20.17 -21.31
C MET A 345 6.98 20.15 -22.13
N GLY A 346 5.88 20.66 -21.56
CA GLY A 346 4.62 20.87 -22.28
C GLY A 346 4.65 22.05 -23.26
N GLN A 347 5.61 22.97 -23.10
CA GLN A 347 5.68 24.25 -23.82
C GLN A 347 6.78 24.34 -24.90
N GLU A 348 7.81 23.48 -24.92
CA GLU A 348 8.97 23.68 -25.82
C GLU A 348 8.61 23.72 -27.33
N PRO A 349 8.91 24.83 -28.03
CA PRO A 349 8.87 24.94 -29.49
C PRO A 349 10.13 24.34 -30.13
N GLY A 350 9.97 23.79 -31.33
CA GLY A 350 11.11 23.56 -32.21
C GLY A 350 11.85 24.88 -32.50
N LEU A 351 13.18 24.78 -32.39
CA LEU A 351 14.23 25.79 -32.58
C LEU A 351 14.10 26.66 -33.84
N GLY A 352 14.70 27.85 -33.77
CA GLY A 352 15.46 28.42 -34.89
C GLY A 352 14.67 29.15 -35.97
N GLN A 353 14.97 30.44 -36.10
CA GLN A 353 15.17 31.10 -37.40
C GLN A 353 16.53 31.76 -37.38
#